data_AF-A0A9D6FDZ2-F1
#
_entry.id   AF-A0A9D6FDZ2-F1
#
_cell.length_a   1.000
_cell.length_b   1.000
_cell.length_c   1.000
_cell.angle_alpha   90.00
_cell.angle_beta   90.00
_cell.angle_gamma   90.00
#
_symmetry.space_group_name_H-M   'P 1'
#
loop_
_entity.id
_entity.type
_entity.pdbx_description
1 polymer ?
#
loop_
_entity_poly.entity_id
_entity_poly.type
_entity_poly.pdbx_seq_one_letter_code
_entity_poly.pdbx_strand_id
1 'polypeptide(L)'
;MASAHLLTKRRKPSLIHAEPSARRVAKLIAFGWYGGKYSHLNWLLPLLPKCHHYCEPFAGSAAVLINRDPSPVETYNDIDGEVANFFKVLRNEKERLVEA
;
A
#
# COMPACT_ATOMS: atom_id res chain seq x y z
N MET A 1 24.84 -2.62 55.94
CA MET A 1 23.51 -2.03 56.17
C MET A 1 23.23 -1.00 55.07
N ALA A 2 22.25 -1.30 54.19
CA ALA A 2 21.30 -0.44 53.43
C ALA A 2 21.68 1.03 53.08
N SER A 3 21.30 1.65 51.96
CA SER A 3 20.49 1.35 50.78
C SER A 3 20.54 2.56 49.81
N ALA A 4 20.07 2.36 48.58
CA ALA A 4 19.70 3.26 47.48
C ALA A 4 19.39 4.74 47.83
N HIS A 5 19.56 5.75 46.95
CA HIS A 5 18.78 5.89 45.71
C HIS A 5 19.33 7.08 44.88
N LEU A 6 19.93 6.81 43.70
CA LEU A 6 20.29 7.85 42.72
C LEU A 6 19.06 8.11 41.83
N LEU A 7 18.28 9.15 42.13
CA LEU A 7 17.14 9.55 41.31
C LEU A 7 17.61 10.29 40.05
N THR A 8 17.92 9.56 38.98
CA THR A 8 18.09 10.16 37.64
C THR A 8 16.72 10.67 37.17
N LYS A 9 16.53 11.99 37.11
CA LYS A 9 15.39 12.60 36.44
C LYS A 9 15.53 12.32 34.94
N ARG A 10 14.79 11.34 34.43
CA ARG A 10 14.60 11.14 32.98
C ARG A 10 14.05 12.44 32.39
N ARG A 11 14.86 13.16 31.60
CA ARG A 11 14.35 14.25 30.74
C ARG A 11 13.39 13.63 29.73
N LYS A 12 12.12 14.04 29.77
CA LYS A 12 11.16 13.72 28.71
C LYS A 12 11.70 14.32 27.41
N PRO A 13 11.83 13.54 26.31
CA PRO A 13 12.20 14.13 25.04
C PRO A 13 11.11 15.11 24.60
N SER A 14 11.54 16.29 24.17
CA SER A 14 10.70 17.38 23.66
C SER A 14 9.93 16.89 22.43
N LEU A 15 8.60 16.94 22.51
CA LEU A 15 7.71 16.72 21.38
C LEU A 15 7.69 17.97 20.51
N ILE A 16 8.73 18.14 19.69
CA ILE A 16 8.71 19.10 18.57
C ILE A 16 9.04 18.30 17.32
N HIS A 17 8.17 18.37 16.31
CA HIS A 17 8.09 17.51 15.11
C HIS A 17 7.43 16.15 15.32
N ALA A 18 6.19 16.14 15.82
CA ALA A 18 5.26 15.11 15.37
C ALA A 18 4.84 15.47 13.94
N GLU A 19 5.44 14.81 12.95
CA GLU A 19 4.92 14.77 11.58
C GLU A 19 3.41 14.47 11.66
N PRO A 20 2.55 15.08 10.83
CA PRO A 20 1.13 14.76 10.84
C PRO A 20 1.02 13.25 10.71
N SER A 21 0.35 12.58 11.65
CA SER A 21 0.14 11.14 11.53
C SER A 21 -0.65 10.93 10.24
N ALA A 22 0.07 10.57 9.17
CA ALA A 22 -0.51 10.31 7.88
C ALA A 22 -1.65 9.35 8.13
N ARG A 23 -2.90 9.78 7.85
CA ARG A 23 -4.07 8.93 8.00
C ARG A 23 -3.70 7.60 7.38
N ARG A 24 -3.68 6.54 8.18
CA ARG A 24 -3.33 5.21 7.69
C ARG A 24 -4.48 4.81 6.78
N VAL A 25 -4.38 5.15 5.49
CA VAL A 25 -5.33 4.70 4.49
C VAL A 25 -5.32 3.19 4.58
N ALA A 26 -6.49 2.59 4.78
CA ALA A 26 -6.61 1.15 4.86
C ALA A 26 -6.04 0.57 3.57
N LYS A 27 -5.17 -0.44 3.70
CA LYS A 27 -4.64 -1.15 2.53
C LYS A 27 -5.81 -1.75 1.76
N LEU A 28 -5.78 -1.61 0.45
CA LEU A 28 -6.81 -2.14 -0.44
C LEU A 28 -6.34 -3.42 -1.12
N ILE A 29 -7.28 -4.31 -1.43
CA ILE A 29 -7.07 -5.48 -2.28
C ILE A 29 -8.38 -5.75 -3.02
N ALA A 30 -8.31 -6.02 -4.33
CA ALA A 30 -9.51 -6.30 -5.11
C ALA A 30 -10.10 -7.68 -4.76
N PHE A 31 -9.24 -8.70 -4.67
CA PHE A 31 -9.58 -10.07 -4.30
C PHE A 31 -8.35 -10.82 -3.78
N GLY A 32 -8.55 -11.94 -3.09
CA GLY A 32 -7.46 -12.82 -2.66
C GLY A 32 -6.76 -13.44 -3.87
N TRP A 33 -5.43 -13.36 -3.92
CA TRP A 33 -4.64 -13.91 -5.02
C TRP A 33 -3.36 -14.56 -4.51
N TYR A 34 -2.99 -15.69 -5.10
CA TYR A 34 -1.76 -16.39 -4.75
C TYR A 34 -0.54 -15.49 -5.03
N GLY A 35 0.37 -15.42 -4.05
CA GLY A 35 1.55 -14.56 -4.15
C GLY A 35 1.27 -13.05 -4.04
N GLY A 36 0.04 -12.65 -3.69
CA GLY A 36 -0.33 -11.25 -3.48
C GLY A 36 0.55 -10.55 -2.44
N LYS A 37 1.01 -9.32 -2.74
CA LYS A 37 1.98 -8.58 -1.91
C LYS A 37 1.36 -7.74 -0.79
N TYR A 38 0.05 -7.91 -0.52
CA TYR A 38 -0.72 -7.11 0.44
C TYR A 38 -0.08 -7.01 1.84
N SER A 39 0.39 -8.14 2.39
CA SER A 39 1.08 -8.18 3.68
C SER A 39 2.38 -7.38 3.69
N HIS A 40 3.08 -7.30 2.56
CA HIS A 40 4.39 -6.68 2.41
C HIS A 40 4.34 -5.19 1.99
N LEU A 41 3.16 -4.61 1.75
CA LEU A 41 3.03 -3.24 1.22
C LEU A 41 3.76 -2.17 2.03
N ASN A 42 3.77 -2.26 3.37
CA ASN A 42 4.45 -1.27 4.22
C ASN A 42 5.96 -1.23 3.99
N TRP A 43 6.54 -2.37 3.62
CA TRP A 43 7.97 -2.48 3.31
C TRP A 43 8.25 -2.19 1.84
N LEU A 44 7.39 -2.65 0.93
CA LEU A 44 7.60 -2.56 -0.51
C LEU A 44 7.36 -1.16 -1.08
N LEU A 45 6.27 -0.49 -0.68
CA LEU A 45 5.87 0.79 -1.30
C LEU A 45 6.92 1.91 -1.16
N PRO A 46 7.60 2.09 0.00
CA PRO A 46 8.65 3.10 0.13
C PRO A 46 9.88 2.86 -0.77
N LEU A 47 10.06 1.64 -1.29
CA LEU A 47 11.19 1.26 -2.15
C LEU A 47 10.88 1.51 -3.64
N LEU A 48 9.62 1.77 -4.00
CA LEU A 48 9.25 2.04 -5.39
C LEU A 48 9.67 3.46 -5.79
N PRO A 49 10.41 3.62 -6.91
CA PRO A 49 10.77 4.95 -7.39
C PRO A 49 9.53 5.69 -7.92
N LYS A 50 9.57 7.02 -7.83
CA LYS A 50 8.67 7.86 -8.62
C LYS A 50 8.98 7.66 -10.10
N CYS A 51 7.95 7.52 -10.91
CA CYS A 51 8.07 7.30 -12.35
C CYS A 51 6.91 7.97 -13.10
N HIS A 52 7.15 8.28 -14.36
CA HIS A 52 6.10 8.77 -15.27
C HIS A 52 5.17 7.63 -15.71
N HIS A 53 5.74 6.46 -15.95
CA HIS A 53 5.01 5.25 -16.35
C HIS A 53 5.35 4.11 -15.42
N TYR A 54 4.37 3.65 -14.66
CA TYR A 54 4.46 2.45 -13.85
C TYR A 54 3.88 1.26 -14.60
N CYS A 55 4.57 0.13 -14.57
CA CYS A 55 4.13 -1.08 -15.25
C CYS A 55 4.19 -2.26 -14.28
N GLU A 56 3.08 -2.99 -14.15
CA GLU A 56 3.00 -4.27 -13.44
C GLU A 56 2.70 -5.40 -14.43
N PRO A 57 3.72 -6.14 -14.88
CA PRO A 57 3.54 -7.25 -15.83
C PRO A 57 2.85 -8.50 -15.24
N PHE A 58 2.91 -8.67 -13.92
CA PHE A 58 2.40 -9.82 -13.16
C PHE A 58 1.55 -9.33 -11.98
N ALA A 59 0.50 -8.60 -12.30
CA ALA A 59 -0.18 -7.75 -11.33
C ALA A 59 -1.10 -8.52 -10.37
N GLY A 60 -1.67 -9.66 -10.77
CA GLY A 60 -2.61 -10.44 -9.97
C GLY A 60 -3.74 -9.55 -9.41
N SER A 61 -3.91 -9.51 -8.09
CA SER A 61 -4.93 -8.66 -7.43
C SER A 61 -4.65 -7.16 -7.43
N ALA A 62 -3.65 -6.67 -8.16
CA ALA A 62 -3.23 -5.26 -8.23
C ALA A 62 -2.87 -4.67 -6.85
N ALA A 63 -2.46 -5.51 -5.89
CA ALA A 63 -2.24 -5.09 -4.51
C ALA A 63 -1.20 -3.96 -4.40
N VAL A 64 -0.20 -3.92 -5.28
CA VAL A 64 0.81 -2.85 -5.29
C VAL A 64 0.28 -1.63 -6.05
N LEU A 65 -0.22 -1.81 -7.27
CA LEU A 65 -0.80 -0.76 -8.11
C LEU A 65 -1.86 0.09 -7.38
N ILE A 66 -2.80 -0.53 -6.66
CA ILE A 66 -3.89 0.20 -5.98
C ILE A 66 -3.40 0.97 -4.74
N ASN A 67 -2.29 0.54 -4.13
CA ASN A 67 -1.81 1.11 -2.87
C ASN A 67 -0.59 2.04 -3.02
N ARG A 68 0.03 2.10 -4.20
CA ARG A 68 1.11 3.05 -4.47
C ARG A 68 0.57 4.45 -4.75
N ASP A 69 1.46 5.43 -4.71
CA ASP A 69 1.15 6.74 -5.27
C ASP A 69 1.01 6.62 -6.80
N PRO A 70 -0.10 7.11 -7.40
CA PRO A 70 -0.32 7.00 -8.83
C PRO A 70 0.77 7.66 -9.68
N SER A 71 1.01 7.12 -10.87
CA SER A 71 1.80 7.78 -11.93
C SER A 71 0.91 8.26 -13.09
N PRO A 72 1.37 9.23 -13.91
CA PRO A 72 0.60 9.70 -15.07
C PRO A 72 0.15 8.59 -16.02
N VAL A 73 0.98 7.57 -16.20
CA VAL A 73 0.65 6.37 -16.99
C VAL A 73 0.84 5.14 -16.11
N GLU A 74 -0.11 4.22 -16.16
CA GLU A 74 -0.07 2.94 -15.46
C GLU A 74 -0.47 1.81 -16.40
N THR A 75 0.38 0.79 -16.52
CA THR A 75 0.08 -0.44 -17.26
C THR A 75 -0.13 -1.57 -16.27
N TYR A 76 -1.33 -2.12 -16.30
CA TYR A 76 -1.69 -3.37 -15.65
C TYR A 76 -1.63 -4.50 -16.68
N ASN A 77 -0.94 -5.59 -16.35
CA ASN A 77 -0.93 -6.80 -17.16
C ASN A 77 -0.91 -8.05 -16.26
N ASP A 78 -1.54 -9.11 -16.75
CA ASP A 78 -1.41 -10.46 -16.23
C ASP A 78 -1.57 -11.46 -17.38
N ILE A 79 -1.02 -12.66 -17.24
CA ILE A 79 -1.24 -13.74 -18.22
C ILE A 79 -2.63 -14.35 -18.07
N ASP A 80 -3.20 -14.27 -16.88
CA ASP A 80 -4.59 -14.68 -16.63
C ASP A 80 -5.55 -13.65 -17.24
N GLY A 81 -6.17 -14.04 -18.35
CA GLY A 81 -7.10 -13.21 -19.10
C GLY A 81 -8.35 -12.81 -18.31
N GLU A 82 -8.82 -13.65 -17.38
CA GLU A 82 -9.99 -13.34 -16.55
C GLU A 82 -9.66 -12.23 -15.54
N VAL A 83 -8.45 -12.26 -14.99
CA VAL A 83 -7.95 -11.24 -14.07
C VAL A 83 -7.73 -9.90 -14.79
N ALA A 84 -7.11 -9.93 -15.97
CA ALA A 84 -6.99 -8.75 -16.82
C ALA A 84 -8.36 -8.20 -17.25
N ASN A 85 -9.32 -9.08 -17.56
CA ASN A 85 -10.68 -8.71 -17.90
C ASN A 85 -11.40 -8.05 -16.72
N PHE A 86 -11.27 -8.60 -15.50
CA PHE A 86 -11.85 -8.01 -14.30
C PHE A 86 -11.46 -6.54 -14.15
N PHE A 87 -10.16 -6.21 -14.23
CA PHE A 87 -9.70 -4.83 -14.08
C PHE A 87 -10.12 -3.95 -15.27
N LYS A 88 -10.22 -4.50 -16.48
CA LYS A 88 -10.76 -3.79 -17.65
C LYS A 88 -12.23 -3.42 -17.44
N VAL A 89 -13.07 -4.35 -16.97
CA VAL A 89 -14.49 -4.12 -16.70
C VAL A 89 -14.66 -3.16 -15.52
N LEU A 90 -13.92 -3.37 -14.42
CA LEU A 90 -13.93 -2.46 -13.27
C LEU A 90 -13.61 -1.01 -13.67
N ARG A 91 -12.71 -0.81 -14.64
CA ARG A 91 -12.35 0.53 -15.13
C ARG A 91 -13.43 1.14 -16.03
N ASN A 92 -14.00 0.36 -16.95
CA ASN A 92 -14.83 0.91 -18.02
C ASN A 92 -16.35 0.82 -17.73
N GLU A 93 -16.77 -0.10 -16.87
CA GLU A 93 -18.17 -0.48 -16.63
C GLU A 93 -18.45 -0.73 -15.14
N LYS A 94 -17.85 0.11 -14.28
CA LYS A 94 -17.87 -0.03 -12.82
C LYS A 94 -19.28 -0.23 -12.26
N GLU A 95 -20.25 0.57 -12.70
CA GLU A 95 -21.61 0.56 -12.18
C GLU A 95 -22.27 -0.80 -12.42
N ARG A 96 -22.14 -1.32 -13.65
CA ARG A 96 -22.66 -2.64 -14.03
C ARG A 96 -21.98 -3.77 -13.25
N LEU A 97 -20.68 -3.67 -12.99
CA LEU A 97 -19.94 -4.66 -12.22
C LEU A 97 -20.37 -4.68 -10.74
N VAL A 98 -20.71 -3.53 -10.16
CA VAL A 98 -21.13 -3.41 -8.75
C VAL A 98 -22.56 -3.91 -8.54
N GLU A 99 -23.42 -3.84 -9.55
CA GLU A 99 -24.80 -4.34 -9.51
C GLU A 99 -24.92 -5.87 -9.61
N ALA A 100 -23.93 -6.53 -10.21
CA ALA A 100 -23.91 -7.98 -10.47
C ALA A 100 -23.66 -8.81 -9.20
#